data_AF-A0A2D1CNE4-F1
#
_entry.id   AF-A0A2D1CNE4-F1
#
_cell.length_a   1.000
_cell.length_b   1.000
_cell.length_c   1.000
_cell.angle_alpha   90.00
_cell.angle_beta   90.00
_cell.angle_gamma   90.00
#
_symmetry.space_group_name_H-M   'P 1'
#
loop_
_entity.id
_entity.type
_entity.pdbx_description
1 polymer ?
#
loop_
_entity_poly.entity_id
_entity_poly.type
_entity_poly.pdbx_seq_one_letter_code
_entity_poly.pdbx_strand_id
1 'polypeptide(L)'
;SYQIEGSPLADGAGPSNWYRFEHTPGNTAFGETADIASGHYNRWAEDVELMHDLGLNAYRFSVSWSRVFPEGRGPLNRRGLDFYERLVDALLERDITPNVTLYHWDLP
;
A
#
# COMPACT_ATOMS: atom_id res chain seq x y z
N SER A 1 0.27 3.75 0.33
CA SER A 1 0.53 2.68 -0.63
C SER A 1 1.95 2.72 -1.18
N TYR A 2 2.18 3.31 -2.36
CA TYR A 2 3.35 3.02 -3.21
C TYR A 2 4.72 3.19 -2.52
N GLN A 3 4.84 4.18 -1.64
CA GLN A 3 6.11 4.51 -0.98
C GLN A 3 6.57 3.52 0.10
N ILE A 4 5.66 2.70 0.66
CA ILE A 4 5.97 1.85 1.82
C ILE A 4 5.57 0.38 1.64
N GLU A 5 4.52 0.09 0.87
CA GLU A 5 3.95 -1.26 0.76
C GLU A 5 4.96 -2.26 0.18
N GLY A 6 5.56 -1.93 -0.95
CA GLY A 6 6.23 -2.92 -1.78
C GLY A 6 5.26 -3.95 -2.36
N SER A 7 5.81 -4.98 -3.00
CA SER A 7 5.05 -6.05 -3.65
C SER A 7 3.93 -5.51 -4.57
N PRO A 8 4.26 -4.63 -5.55
CA PRO A 8 3.27 -3.87 -6.32
C PRO A 8 2.34 -4.75 -7.18
N LEU A 9 2.77 -5.97 -7.53
CA LEU A 9 2.03 -6.92 -8.36
C LEU A 9 1.51 -8.15 -7.59
N ALA A 10 1.65 -8.16 -6.25
CA ALA A 10 1.23 -9.30 -5.45
C ALA A 10 -0.29 -9.51 -5.46
N ASP A 11 -0.70 -10.77 -5.29
CA ASP A 11 -2.09 -11.19 -5.07
C ASP A 11 -3.09 -10.75 -6.15
N GLY A 12 -2.62 -10.47 -7.36
CA GLY A 12 -3.44 -10.07 -8.51
C GLY A 12 -3.57 -8.56 -8.69
N ALA A 13 -2.74 -7.77 -8.01
CA ALA A 13 -2.63 -6.33 -8.24
C ALA A 13 -2.10 -6.00 -9.65
N GLY A 14 -2.59 -4.90 -10.21
CA GLY A 14 -2.11 -4.36 -11.48
C GLY A 14 -0.97 -3.34 -11.29
N PRO A 15 -0.18 -3.07 -12.35
CA PRO A 15 0.86 -2.04 -12.31
C PRO A 15 0.24 -0.64 -12.26
N SER A 16 0.78 0.25 -11.44
CA SER A 16 0.43 1.68 -11.45
C SER A 16 1.27 2.46 -12.48
N ASN A 17 0.94 3.73 -12.69
CA ASN A 17 1.75 4.70 -13.42
C ASN A 17 3.16 4.80 -12.82
N TRP A 18 3.30 4.79 -11.49
CA TRP A 18 4.59 4.83 -10.79
C TRP A 18 5.40 3.57 -11.02
N TYR A 19 4.78 2.37 -11.03
CA TYR A 19 5.46 1.14 -11.39
C TYR A 19 6.07 1.21 -12.79
N ARG A 20 5.30 1.68 -13.77
CA ARG A 20 5.81 1.86 -15.14
C ARG A 20 6.87 2.96 -15.23
N PHE A 21 6.70 4.05 -14.47
CA PHE A 21 7.61 5.19 -14.47
C PHE A 21 8.99 4.81 -13.92
N GLU A 22 9.06 4.14 -12.76
CA GLU A 22 10.34 3.77 -12.14
C GLU A 22 11.07 2.64 -12.87
N HIS A 23 10.34 1.76 -13.56
CA HIS A 23 10.91 0.71 -14.41
C HIS A 23 11.40 1.24 -15.78
N THR A 24 11.34 2.55 -16.01
CA THR A 24 11.92 3.20 -17.19
C THR A 24 13.31 3.74 -16.85
N PRO A 25 14.38 3.34 -17.56
CA PRO A 25 15.73 3.79 -17.26
C PRO A 25 15.88 5.32 -17.24
N GLY A 26 16.50 5.84 -16.16
CA GLY A 26 16.79 7.27 -16.01
C GLY A 26 15.68 8.09 -15.33
N ASN A 27 14.52 7.50 -15.02
CA ASN A 27 13.42 8.22 -14.37
C ASN A 27 13.57 8.33 -12.84
N THR A 28 14.33 7.44 -12.21
CA THR A 28 14.63 7.46 -10.78
C THR A 28 16.13 7.57 -10.54
N ALA A 29 16.50 8.10 -9.37
CA ALA A 29 17.89 8.13 -8.94
C ALA A 29 18.41 6.70 -8.82
N PHE A 30 19.58 6.43 -9.40
CA PHE A 30 20.24 5.12 -9.39
C PHE A 30 19.40 3.95 -9.93
N GLY A 31 18.27 4.21 -10.62
CA GLY A 31 17.34 3.17 -11.08
C GLY A 31 16.59 2.46 -9.95
N GLU A 32 16.39 3.13 -8.80
CA GLU A 32 15.64 2.58 -7.68
C GLU A 32 14.16 2.34 -8.04
N THR A 33 13.59 1.28 -7.46
CA THR A 33 12.18 0.91 -7.58
C THR A 33 11.56 0.70 -6.19
N ALA A 34 10.23 0.83 -6.11
CA ALA A 34 9.45 0.53 -4.91
C ALA A 34 8.99 -0.94 -4.85
N ASP A 35 9.64 -1.86 -5.56
CA ASP A 35 9.25 -3.28 -5.56
C ASP A 35 9.31 -3.90 -4.16
N ILE A 36 10.26 -3.45 -3.34
CA ILE A 36 10.39 -3.81 -1.93
C ILE A 36 9.89 -2.68 -1.03
N ALA A 37 10.30 -1.42 -1.32
CA ALA A 37 10.05 -0.27 -0.46
C ALA A 37 10.44 -0.55 1.01
N SER A 38 9.55 -0.27 1.96
CA SER A 38 9.72 -0.65 3.38
C SER A 38 9.23 -2.08 3.67
N GLY A 39 8.63 -2.76 2.69
CA GLY A 39 8.08 -4.12 2.86
C GLY A 39 6.79 -4.19 3.66
N HIS A 40 6.08 -3.07 3.83
CA HIS A 40 4.88 -2.96 4.68
C HIS A 40 3.78 -3.95 4.26
N TYR A 41 3.69 -4.33 2.98
CA TYR A 41 2.73 -5.34 2.53
C TYR A 41 2.83 -6.66 3.30
N ASN A 42 4.04 -7.06 3.67
CA ASN A 42 4.31 -8.29 4.42
C ASN A 42 4.54 -8.04 5.91
N ARG A 43 4.78 -6.79 6.32
CA ARG A 43 5.18 -6.40 7.68
C ARG A 43 4.14 -5.54 8.40
N TRP A 44 2.97 -5.32 7.80
CA TRP A 44 1.96 -4.39 8.32
C TRP A 44 1.61 -4.64 9.79
N ALA A 45 1.59 -5.90 10.25
CA ALA A 45 1.33 -6.24 11.64
C ALA A 45 2.43 -5.71 12.57
N GLU A 46 3.70 -5.89 12.21
CA GLU A 46 4.85 -5.33 12.95
C GLU A 46 4.78 -3.81 12.99
N ASP A 47 4.41 -3.17 11.87
CA ASP A 47 4.28 -1.72 11.80
C ASP A 47 3.14 -1.19 12.68
N VAL A 48 2.01 -1.89 12.78
CA VAL A 48 0.91 -1.54 13.69
C VAL A 48 1.34 -1.65 15.15
N GLU A 49 2.08 -2.70 15.53
CA GLU A 49 2.64 -2.83 16.88
C GLU A 49 3.56 -1.65 17.22
N LEU A 50 4.45 -1.26 16.30
CA LEU A 50 5.33 -0.12 16.50
C LEU A 50 4.55 1.19 16.68
N MET A 51 3.48 1.40 15.92
CA MET A 51 2.61 2.57 16.07
C MET A 51 1.94 2.61 17.46
N HIS A 52 1.51 1.45 17.96
CA HIS A 52 0.93 1.31 19.29
C HIS A 52 1.98 1.62 20.38
N ASP A 53 3.17 1.04 20.29
CA ASP A 53 4.26 1.24 21.26
C ASP A 53 4.72 2.71 21.32
N LEU A 54 4.65 3.43 20.18
CA LEU A 54 4.91 4.86 20.10
C LEU A 54 3.78 5.73 20.67
N GLY A 55 2.62 5.15 21.00
CA GLY A 55 1.46 5.86 21.52
C GLY A 55 0.76 6.72 20.47
N LEU A 56 0.80 6.34 19.19
CA LEU A 56 0.07 7.04 18.14
C LEU A 56 -1.44 6.81 18.28
N ASN A 57 -2.24 7.84 18.04
CA ASN A 57 -3.71 7.76 18.12
C ASN A 57 -4.40 7.67 16.75
N ALA A 58 -3.65 7.86 15.66
CA ALA A 58 -4.16 7.78 14.31
C ALA A 58 -3.06 7.37 13.33
N TYR A 59 -3.45 6.67 12.27
CA TYR A 59 -2.57 6.32 11.17
C TYR A 59 -3.21 6.73 9.85
N ARG A 60 -2.55 7.67 9.16
CA ARG A 60 -2.93 8.05 7.80
C ARG A 60 -2.21 7.17 6.80
N PHE A 61 -2.98 6.41 6.02
CA PHE A 61 -2.47 5.61 4.92
C PHE A 61 -3.25 5.86 3.64
N SER A 62 -2.70 5.41 2.51
CA SER A 62 -3.40 5.42 1.22
C SER A 62 -3.59 4.02 0.67
N VAL A 63 -4.70 3.83 -0.03
CA VAL A 63 -5.04 2.59 -0.74
C VAL A 63 -4.41 2.63 -2.13
N SER A 64 -3.78 1.52 -2.53
CA SER A 64 -3.33 1.31 -3.90
C SER A 64 -4.53 1.01 -4.78
N TRP A 65 -4.87 1.93 -5.68
CA TRP A 65 -6.00 1.73 -6.60
C TRP A 65 -5.79 0.47 -7.45
N SER A 66 -4.61 0.29 -8.05
CA SER A 66 -4.33 -0.88 -8.89
C SER A 66 -4.27 -2.19 -8.09
N ARG A 67 -4.15 -2.15 -6.76
CA ARG A 67 -4.31 -3.35 -5.92
C ARG A 67 -5.77 -3.77 -5.80
N VAL A 68 -6.69 -2.81 -5.68
CA VAL A 68 -8.13 -3.05 -5.50
C VAL A 68 -8.85 -3.27 -6.84
N PHE A 69 -8.51 -2.48 -7.85
CA PHE A 69 -8.99 -2.63 -9.23
C PHE A 69 -7.78 -2.66 -10.18
N PRO A 70 -7.30 -3.85 -10.58
CA PRO A 70 -6.06 -4.00 -11.38
C PRO A 70 -6.05 -3.22 -12.70
N GLU A 71 -7.20 -3.12 -13.36
CA GLU A 71 -7.39 -2.38 -14.61
C GLU A 71 -7.98 -0.97 -14.36
N GLY A 72 -7.94 -0.50 -13.11
CA GLY A 72 -8.56 0.74 -12.61
C GLY A 72 -10.08 0.76 -12.57
N ARG A 73 -10.73 -0.23 -13.18
CA ARG A 73 -12.18 -0.44 -13.19
C ARG A 73 -12.49 -1.92 -13.33
N GLY A 74 -13.77 -2.26 -13.20
CA GLY A 74 -14.25 -3.62 -13.43
C GLY A 74 -14.20 -4.47 -12.16
N PRO A 75 -13.80 -5.75 -12.25
CA PRO A 75 -13.90 -6.67 -11.12
C PRO A 75 -12.96 -6.26 -9.98
N LEU A 76 -13.48 -6.35 -8.77
CA LEU A 76 -12.72 -6.16 -7.54
C LEU A 76 -11.69 -7.29 -7.37
N ASN A 77 -10.43 -6.94 -7.08
CA ASN A 77 -9.46 -7.89 -6.58
C ASN A 77 -9.67 -8.09 -5.07
N ARG A 78 -10.39 -9.17 -4.70
CA ARG A 78 -10.72 -9.45 -3.30
C ARG A 78 -9.49 -9.55 -2.40
N ARG A 79 -8.44 -10.28 -2.82
CA ARG A 79 -7.21 -10.43 -2.02
C ARG A 79 -6.50 -9.09 -1.77
N GLY A 80 -6.54 -8.21 -2.76
CA GLY A 80 -6.03 -6.85 -2.65
C GLY A 80 -6.80 -6.01 -1.62
N LEU A 81 -8.12 -6.14 -1.59
CA LEU A 81 -8.96 -5.49 -0.57
C LEU A 81 -8.75 -6.11 0.82
N ASP A 82 -8.62 -7.43 0.92
CA ASP A 82 -8.44 -8.15 2.19
C ASP A 82 -7.17 -7.68 2.93
N PHE A 83 -6.13 -7.21 2.22
CA PHE A 83 -4.96 -6.57 2.85
C PHE A 83 -5.36 -5.33 3.66
N TYR A 84 -6.17 -4.44 3.07
CA TYR A 84 -6.62 -3.22 3.75
C TYR A 84 -7.65 -3.53 4.84
N GLU A 85 -8.51 -4.54 4.67
CA GLU A 85 -9.41 -5.00 5.73
C GLU A 85 -8.61 -5.42 6.97
N ARG A 86 -7.60 -6.30 6.81
CA ARG A 86 -6.74 -6.73 7.94
C ARG A 86 -5.97 -5.57 8.58
N LEU A 87 -5.46 -4.63 7.79
CA LEU A 87 -4.76 -3.46 8.31
C LEU A 87 -5.69 -2.57 9.15
N VAL A 88 -6.91 -2.30 8.65
CA VAL A 88 -7.89 -1.48 9.37
C VAL A 88 -8.34 -2.17 10.66
N ASP A 89 -8.63 -3.46 10.61
CA ASP A 89 -9.04 -4.23 11.78
C ASP A 89 -7.97 -4.16 12.88
N ALA A 90 -6.70 -4.38 12.54
CA ALA A 90 -5.61 -4.34 13.51
C ALA A 90 -5.33 -2.94 14.08
N LEU A 91 -5.48 -1.88 13.27
CA LEU A 91 -5.39 -0.51 13.78
C LEU A 91 -6.47 -0.23 14.82
N LEU A 92 -7.70 -0.64 14.55
CA LEU A 92 -8.83 -0.48 15.46
C LEU A 92 -8.67 -1.30 16.74
N GLU A 93 -8.14 -2.52 16.64
CA GLU A 93 -7.80 -3.37 17.80
C GLU A 93 -6.77 -2.71 18.74
N ARG A 94 -5.97 -1.76 18.22
CA ARG A 94 -4.96 -1.00 18.99
C ARG A 94 -5.37 0.43 19.33
N ASP A 95 -6.66 0.76 19.17
CA ASP A 95 -7.21 2.11 19.39
C ASP A 95 -6.53 3.19 18.51
N ILE A 96 -6.01 2.81 17.34
CA ILE A 96 -5.41 3.72 16.36
C ILE A 96 -6.44 4.04 15.29
N THR A 97 -6.81 5.32 15.17
CA THR A 97 -7.82 5.76 14.19
C THR A 97 -7.29 5.66 12.74
N PRO A 98 -7.90 4.85 11.86
CA PRO A 98 -7.51 4.79 10.46
C PRO A 98 -7.98 6.04 9.71
N ASN A 99 -7.06 6.73 9.04
CA ASN A 99 -7.35 7.89 8.18
C ASN A 99 -6.99 7.57 6.72
N VAL A 100 -7.99 7.28 5.89
CA VAL A 100 -7.78 6.74 4.54
C VAL A 100 -7.69 7.83 3.49
N THR A 101 -6.60 7.84 2.73
CA THR A 101 -6.45 8.59 1.48
C THR A 101 -6.75 7.68 0.30
N LEU A 102 -7.82 7.96 -0.46
CA LEU A 102 -8.24 7.11 -1.58
C LEU A 102 -7.29 7.14 -2.78
N TYR A 103 -6.60 8.26 -3.00
CA TYR A 103 -5.68 8.42 -4.12
C TYR A 103 -4.43 9.14 -3.66
N HIS A 104 -3.27 8.52 -3.90
CA HIS A 104 -1.97 9.09 -3.58
C HIS A 104 -0.97 8.81 -4.71
N TRP A 105 -1.31 9.32 -5.90
CA TRP A 105 -0.51 9.37 -7.13
C TRP A 105 -0.34 8.06 -7.90
N ASP A 106 -0.83 6.94 -7.37
CA ASP A 106 -0.71 5.57 -7.90
C ASP A 106 -1.89 5.17 -8.79
N LEU A 107 -2.07 5.91 -9.87
CA LEU A 107 -3.11 5.62 -10.88
C LEU A 107 -2.80 4.28 -11.59
N PRO A 108 -3.77 3.37 -11.80
CA PRO A 108 -3.59 2.15 -12.60
C PRO A 108 -3.14 2.42 -14.05
#